data_AF-A0A535D8J3-F1
#
_entry.id   AF-A0A535D8J3-F1
#
_cell.length_a   1.000
_cell.length_b   1.000
_cell.length_c   1.000
_cell.angle_alpha   90.00
_cell.angle_beta   90.00
_cell.angle_gamma   90.00
#
_symmetry.space_group_name_H-M   'P 1'
#
loop_
_entity.id
_entity.type
_entity.pdbx_description
1 polymer ?
#
loop_
_entity_poly.entity_id
_entity_poly.type
_entity_poly.pdbx_seq_one_letter_code
_entity_poly.pdbx_strand_id
1 'polypeptide(L)'
;MLAAWYDLRDIGNAVGALLDQIRDWGAPDWVPYVTSSVIGILGILLWTILSVLAFIWIERRVVGLMQNRIGPSRVGPAGLLQPVADALKLLLKEPVTTRGADKWLFWLAPIVIFIPT
;
A
#
# COMPACT_ATOMS: atom_id res chain seq x y z
N MET A 1 9.31 -6.12 -29.82
CA MET A 1 9.28 -7.30 -28.91
C MET A 1 9.09 -6.92 -27.42
N LEU A 2 9.43 -5.70 -26.98
CA LEU A 2 9.28 -5.26 -25.59
C LEU A 2 7.91 -4.62 -25.23
N ALA A 3 7.04 -4.34 -26.22
CA ALA A 3 5.76 -3.66 -25.99
C ALA A 3 4.63 -4.57 -25.49
N ALA A 4 4.80 -5.90 -25.54
CA ALA A 4 3.77 -6.87 -25.16
C ALA A 4 3.72 -7.18 -23.65
N TRP A 5 4.74 -6.78 -22.89
CA TRP A 5 4.90 -7.21 -21.49
C TRP A 5 4.29 -6.25 -20.45
N TYR A 6 3.81 -5.08 -20.89
CA TYR A 6 3.27 -4.03 -20.01
C TYR A 6 2.08 -3.30 -20.66
N ASP A 7 1.21 -4.04 -21.32
CA ASP A 7 -0.01 -3.44 -21.85
C ASP A 7 -1.06 -3.30 -20.74
N LEU A 8 -1.07 -2.14 -20.07
CA LEU A 8 -2.08 -1.79 -19.06
C LEU A 8 -3.52 -1.88 -19.61
N ARG A 9 -3.68 -1.91 -20.95
CA ARG A 9 -4.96 -2.15 -21.61
C ARG A 9 -5.48 -3.58 -21.39
N ASP A 10 -4.62 -4.58 -21.19
CA ASP A 10 -5.06 -5.95 -20.91
C ASP A 10 -5.77 -6.05 -19.55
N ILE A 11 -5.27 -5.32 -18.55
CA ILE A 11 -5.94 -5.18 -17.24
C ILE A 11 -7.27 -4.46 -17.41
N GLY A 12 -7.31 -3.39 -18.22
CA GLY A 12 -8.55 -2.68 -18.55
C GLY A 12 -9.58 -3.57 -19.27
N ASN A 13 -9.14 -4.40 -20.20
CA ASN A 13 -9.98 -5.35 -20.94
C ASN A 13 -10.50 -6.47 -20.04
N ALA A 14 -9.66 -6.98 -19.13
CA ALA A 14 -10.06 -8.00 -18.16
C ALA A 14 -11.07 -7.46 -17.13
N VAL A 15 -10.86 -6.24 -16.64
CA VAL A 15 -11.84 -5.55 -15.78
C VAL A 15 -13.13 -5.29 -16.56
N GLY A 16 -13.05 -4.84 -17.82
CA GLY A 16 -14.21 -4.67 -18.69
C GLY A 16 -15.02 -5.95 -18.87
N ALA A 17 -14.36 -7.07 -19.19
CA ALA A 17 -15.01 -8.37 -19.33
C ALA A 17 -15.68 -8.86 -18.03
N LEU A 18 -15.07 -8.58 -16.88
CA LEU A 18 -15.65 -8.88 -15.56
C LEU A 18 -16.89 -8.02 -15.29
N LEU A 19 -16.85 -6.74 -15.65
CA LEU A 19 -17.99 -5.83 -15.48
C LEU A 19 -19.15 -6.18 -16.42
N ASP A 20 -18.85 -6.57 -17.66
CA ASP A 20 -19.83 -7.07 -18.62
C ASP A 20 -20.46 -8.37 -18.12
N GLN A 21 -19.67 -9.30 -17.56
CA GLN A 21 -20.19 -10.52 -16.93
C GLN A 21 -21.11 -10.22 -15.73
N ILE A 22 -20.78 -9.22 -14.91
CA ILE A 22 -21.65 -8.77 -13.79
C ILE A 22 -22.96 -8.17 -14.33
N ARG A 23 -22.89 -7.43 -15.43
CA ARG A 23 -24.06 -6.85 -16.09
C ARG A 23 -24.96 -7.93 -16.70
N ASP A 24 -24.36 -8.94 -17.32
CA ASP A 24 -25.06 -10.07 -17.93
C ASP A 24 -25.78 -10.96 -16.90
N TRP A 25 -25.35 -10.93 -15.63
CA TRP A 25 -26.05 -11.57 -14.50
C TRP A 25 -27.29 -10.80 -14.04
N GLY A 26 -27.69 -9.74 -14.74
CA GLY A 26 -28.89 -8.94 -14.43
C GLY A 26 -28.70 -8.02 -13.22
N ALA A 27 -27.45 -7.68 -12.89
CA ALA A 27 -27.17 -6.74 -11.81
C ALA A 27 -27.69 -5.33 -12.17
N PRO A 28 -28.21 -4.57 -11.19
CA PRO A 28 -28.60 -3.18 -11.40
C PRO A 28 -27.44 -2.32 -11.94
N ASP A 29 -27.76 -1.30 -12.75
CA ASP A 29 -26.77 -0.49 -13.48
C ASP A 29 -25.69 0.16 -12.59
N TRP A 30 -25.95 0.38 -11.30
CA TRP A 30 -25.00 1.00 -10.37
C TRP A 30 -23.89 0.03 -9.89
N VAL A 31 -24.10 -1.29 -9.98
CA VAL A 31 -23.19 -2.30 -9.43
C VAL A 31 -21.85 -2.36 -10.19
N PRO A 32 -21.81 -2.34 -11.54
CA PRO A 32 -20.55 -2.28 -12.28
C PRO A 32 -19.74 -1.01 -11.99
N TYR A 33 -20.39 0.15 -11.82
CA TYR A 33 -19.68 1.41 -11.51
C TYR A 33 -19.03 1.39 -10.13
N VAL A 34 -19.70 0.84 -9.13
CA VAL A 34 -19.11 0.69 -7.78
C VAL A 34 -17.97 -0.32 -7.83
N THR A 35 -18.15 -1.43 -8.55
CA THR A 35 -17.13 -2.48 -8.67
C THR A 35 -15.85 -1.96 -9.33
N SER A 36 -15.97 -1.21 -10.43
CA SER A 36 -14.82 -0.61 -11.11
C SER A 36 -14.09 0.42 -10.24
N SER A 37 -14.85 1.23 -9.50
CA SER A 37 -14.29 2.21 -8.55
C SER A 37 -13.51 1.53 -7.43
N VAL A 38 -14.04 0.45 -6.84
CA VAL A 38 -13.36 -0.32 -5.79
C VAL A 38 -12.07 -0.96 -6.31
N ILE A 39 -12.11 -1.56 -7.51
CA ILE A 39 -10.91 -2.13 -8.14
C ILE A 39 -9.85 -1.06 -8.35
N GLY A 40 -10.23 0.12 -8.85
CA GLY A 40 -9.31 1.26 -9.01
C GLY A 40 -8.68 1.70 -7.69
N ILE A 41 -9.49 1.87 -6.64
CA ILE A 41 -9.01 2.26 -5.30
C ILE A 41 -8.03 1.21 -4.75
N LEU A 42 -8.36 -0.08 -4.83
CA LEU A 42 -7.49 -1.15 -4.37
C LEU A 42 -6.17 -1.19 -5.16
N GLY A 43 -6.23 -0.95 -6.48
CA GLY A 43 -5.04 -0.88 -7.33
C GLY A 43 -4.11 0.25 -6.92
N ILE A 44 -4.65 1.46 -6.68
CA ILE A 44 -3.88 2.61 -6.21
C ILE A 44 -3.28 2.33 -4.82
N LEU A 45 -4.08 1.83 -3.87
CA LEU A 45 -3.61 1.51 -2.52
C LEU A 45 -2.48 0.48 -2.53
N LEU A 46 -2.64 -0.60 -3.32
CA LEU A 46 -1.62 -1.62 -3.45
C LEU A 46 -0.32 -1.03 -4.02
N TRP A 47 -0.41 -0.24 -5.08
CA TRP A 47 0.74 0.43 -5.69
C TRP A 47 1.46 1.34 -4.69
N THR A 48 0.70 2.16 -3.95
CA THR A 48 1.27 3.07 -2.93
C THR A 48 1.96 2.29 -1.82
N ILE A 49 1.34 1.23 -1.28
CA ILE A 49 1.94 0.40 -0.22
C ILE A 49 3.24 -0.24 -0.71
N LEU A 50 3.23 -0.87 -1.88
CA LEU A 50 4.43 -1.50 -2.44
C LEU A 50 5.56 -0.49 -2.68
N SER A 51 5.22 0.70 -3.18
CA SER A 51 6.18 1.79 -3.38
C SER A 51 6.81 2.21 -2.06
N VAL A 52 6.02 2.46 -1.01
CA VAL A 52 6.52 2.86 0.31
C VAL A 52 7.42 1.79 0.92
N LEU A 53 7.02 0.51 0.86
CA LEU A 53 7.85 -0.59 1.37
C LEU A 53 9.19 -0.68 0.62
N ALA A 54 9.17 -0.50 -0.71
CA ALA A 54 10.39 -0.48 -1.52
C ALA A 54 11.29 0.71 -1.14
N PHE A 55 10.73 1.92 -1.00
CA PHE A 55 11.48 3.11 -0.60
C PHE A 55 12.16 2.95 0.76
N ILE A 56 11.45 2.43 1.77
CA ILE A 56 12.01 2.19 3.11
C ILE A 56 13.18 1.18 3.04
N TRP A 57 13.04 0.12 2.24
CA TRP A 57 14.11 -0.85 2.05
C TRP A 57 15.33 -0.24 1.37
N ILE A 58 15.12 0.53 0.29
CA ILE A 58 16.18 1.21 -0.47
C ILE A 58 16.90 2.21 0.44
N GLU A 59 16.18 3.06 1.15
CA GLU A 59 16.74 4.07 2.04
C GLU A 59 17.70 3.43 3.05
N ARG A 60 17.27 2.35 3.72
CA ARG A 60 18.11 1.62 4.68
C ARG A 60 19.34 0.99 4.04
N ARG A 61 19.23 0.52 2.80
CA ARG A 61 20.35 -0.03 2.04
C ARG A 61 21.36 1.06 1.70
N VAL A 62 20.89 2.21 1.19
CA VAL A 62 21.70 3.36 0.80
C VAL A 62 22.44 3.95 2.00
N VAL A 63 21.74 4.17 3.11
CA VAL A 63 22.36 4.69 4.35
C VAL A 63 23.39 3.70 4.90
N GLY A 64 23.14 2.39 4.80
CA GLY A 64 24.12 1.37 5.18
C GLY A 64 25.40 1.44 4.33
N LEU A 65 25.24 1.54 3.01
CA LEU A 65 26.35 1.68 2.07
C LEU A 65 27.19 2.93 2.34
N MET A 66 26.55 4.08 2.59
CA MET A 66 27.24 5.32 2.96
C MET A 66 28.07 5.20 4.25
N GLN A 67 27.59 4.39 5.20
CA GLN A 67 28.23 4.18 6.50
C GLN A 67 29.21 2.98 6.50
N ASN A 68 29.52 2.41 5.33
CA ASN A 68 30.32 1.19 5.18
C ASN A 68 29.84 0.04 6.09
N ARG A 69 28.52 -0.10 6.25
CA ARG A 69 27.88 -1.22 6.96
C ARG A 69 26.89 -1.94 6.08
N ILE A 70 26.70 -3.23 6.33
CA ILE A 70 25.72 -4.03 5.59
C ILE A 70 24.32 -3.58 6.00
N GLY A 71 23.49 -3.24 5.00
CA GLY A 71 22.07 -2.93 5.19
C GLY A 71 21.23 -4.16 5.59
N PRO A 72 19.90 -4.09 5.46
CA PRO A 72 19.01 -5.19 5.87
C PRO A 72 19.41 -6.53 5.22
N SER A 73 19.61 -7.58 6.02
CA SER A 73 20.09 -8.91 5.55
C SER A 73 19.47 -10.13 6.24
N ARG A 74 18.68 -9.94 7.32
CA ARG A 74 18.25 -11.05 8.20
C ARG A 74 16.86 -11.61 7.92
N VAL A 75 15.97 -10.82 7.33
CA VAL A 75 14.55 -11.18 7.12
C VAL A 75 14.28 -11.40 5.64
N GLY A 76 14.47 -12.65 5.20
CA GLY A 76 14.35 -13.07 3.81
C GLY A 76 15.59 -12.77 2.94
N PRO A 77 15.57 -13.16 1.66
CA PRO A 77 16.67 -12.89 0.73
C PRO A 77 16.89 -11.37 0.60
N ALA A 78 18.12 -10.92 0.84
CA ALA A 78 18.51 -9.51 0.86
C ALA A 78 17.69 -8.59 1.81
N GLY A 79 16.98 -9.16 2.81
CA GLY A 79 16.21 -8.37 3.77
C GLY A 79 14.94 -7.74 3.21
N LEU A 80 14.40 -8.22 2.08
CA LEU A 80 13.21 -7.64 1.42
C LEU A 80 11.97 -7.61 2.32
N LEU A 81 11.85 -8.54 3.28
CA LEU A 81 10.72 -8.60 4.19
C LEU A 81 10.88 -7.67 5.40
N GLN A 82 11.98 -6.91 5.50
CA GLN A 82 12.24 -6.01 6.62
C GLN A 82 11.18 -4.92 6.80
N PRO A 83 10.72 -4.22 5.74
CA PRO A 83 9.69 -3.21 5.89
C PRO A 83 8.35 -3.81 6.39
N VAL A 84 8.03 -5.03 5.96
CA VAL A 84 6.83 -5.76 6.40
C VAL A 84 6.94 -6.16 7.86
N ALA A 85 8.09 -6.68 8.29
CA ALA A 85 8.34 -7.03 9.69
C ALA A 85 8.26 -5.81 10.61
N ASP A 86 8.75 -4.65 10.15
CA ASP A 86 8.67 -3.40 10.90
C ASP A 86 7.23 -2.88 11.01
N ALA A 87 6.44 -2.98 9.94
CA ALA A 87 5.02 -2.65 9.98
C ALA A 87 4.25 -3.54 10.97
N LEU A 88 4.50 -4.86 10.92
CA LEU A 88 3.89 -5.81 11.86
C LEU A 88 4.27 -5.50 13.32
N LYS A 89 5.55 -5.16 13.56
CA LYS A 89 6.02 -4.75 14.88
C LYS A 89 5.26 -3.52 15.40
N LEU A 90 4.95 -2.55 14.55
CA LEU A 90 4.20 -1.36 14.94
C LEU A 90 2.73 -1.69 15.25
N LEU A 91 2.10 -2.60 14.50
CA LEU A 91 0.73 -3.04 14.77
C LEU A 91 0.59 -3.80 16.09
N LEU A 92 1.60 -4.58 16.45
CA LEU A 92 1.65 -5.30 17.72
C LEU A 92 2.08 -4.43 18.90
N LYS A 93 2.54 -3.19 18.64
CA LYS A 93 3.02 -2.31 19.69
C LYS A 93 1.85 -1.78 20.52
N GLU A 94 1.95 -1.93 21.83
CA GLU A 94 0.96 -1.39 22.76
C GLU A 94 0.81 0.13 22.60
N PRO A 95 -0.42 0.64 22.41
CA PRO A 95 -0.68 2.07 22.31
C PRO A 95 -0.62 2.69 23.72
N VAL A 96 0.45 3.43 24.00
CA VAL A 96 0.63 4.11 25.28
C VAL A 96 0.26 5.58 25.13
N THR A 97 -0.71 6.06 25.93
CA THR A 97 -1.08 7.48 26.01
C THR A 97 -0.46 8.10 27.26
N THR A 98 0.02 9.34 27.15
CA THR A 98 0.55 10.12 28.28
C THR A 98 -0.57 10.49 29.25
N ARG A 99 -0.34 10.29 30.56
CA ARG A 99 -1.37 10.50 31.61
C ARG A 99 -1.88 11.95 31.72
N GLY A 100 -1.13 12.93 31.23
CA GLY A 100 -1.48 14.35 31.29
C GLY A 100 -1.88 14.97 29.95
N ALA A 101 -2.00 14.19 28.87
CA ALA A 101 -2.39 14.74 27.56
C ALA A 101 -3.90 14.73 27.35
N ASP A 102 -4.38 15.72 26.62
CA ASP A 102 -5.75 15.77 26.14
C ASP A 102 -6.01 14.62 25.17
N LYS A 103 -6.88 13.68 25.57
CA LYS A 103 -7.10 12.42 24.84
C LYS A 103 -7.57 12.68 23.41
N TRP A 104 -8.50 13.62 23.22
CA TRP A 104 -9.05 13.94 21.91
C TRP A 104 -8.00 14.50 20.97
N LEU A 105 -7.20 15.47 21.44
CA LEU A 105 -6.14 16.07 20.63
C LEU A 105 -5.05 15.05 20.29
N PHE A 106 -4.68 14.19 21.24
CA PHE A 106 -3.65 13.16 21.05
C PHE A 106 -4.02 12.14 19.95
N TRP A 107 -5.27 11.71 19.89
CA TRP A 107 -5.74 10.76 18.87
C TRP A 107 -6.08 11.42 17.53
N LEU A 108 -6.54 12.67 17.53
CA LEU A 108 -6.88 13.39 16.30
C LEU A 108 -5.67 13.96 15.58
N ALA A 109 -4.59 14.32 16.29
CA ALA A 109 -3.41 14.94 15.68
C ALA A 109 -2.81 14.14 14.52
N PRO A 110 -2.62 12.80 14.61
CA PRO A 110 -2.16 12.01 13.48
C PRO A 110 -3.12 12.05 12.28
N ILE A 111 -4.44 12.02 12.53
CA ILE A 111 -5.46 12.01 11.47
C ILE A 111 -5.40 13.31 10.67
N VAL A 112 -5.29 14.46 11.36
CA VAL A 112 -5.23 15.77 10.72
C VAL A 112 -3.99 15.93 9.82
N ILE A 113 -2.84 15.37 10.22
CA ILE A 113 -1.60 15.45 9.43
C ILE A 113 -1.70 14.70 8.10
N PHE A 114 -2.50 13.64 8.02
CA PHE A 114 -2.67 12.85 6.80
C PHE A 114 -3.76 13.38 5.86
N ILE A 115 -4.58 14.33 6.30
CA ILE A 115 -5.57 14.99 5.42
C ILE A 115 -4.85 16.09 4.63
N PRO A 116 -4.75 15.97 3.30
CA PRO A 116 -4.22 17.06 2.49
C PRO A 116 -5.19 18.26 2.53
N THR A 117 -4.67 19.43 2.89
CA THR A 117 -5.37 20.74 2.78
C THR A 117 -5.53 21.19 1.34
#